data_AF-A0AAU8KPS3-F1
#
_entry.id   AF-A0AAU8KPS3-F1
#
_cell.length_a   1.000
_cell.length_b   1.000
_cell.length_c   1.000
_cell.angle_alpha   90.00
_cell.angle_beta   90.00
_cell.angle_gamma   90.00
#
_symmetry.space_group_name_H-M   'P 1'
#
loop_
_entity.id
_entity.type
_entity.pdbx_description
1 polymer ?
#
loop_
_entity_poly.entity_id
_entity_poly.type
_entity_poly.pdbx_seq_one_letter_code
_entity_poly.pdbx_strand_id
1 'polypeptide(L)' 'MAAGHSVDPARWRMMFDQAMARIAVRFGRVEPRASARAYLLGLLSQAERKNCW' A
#
# COMPACT_ATOMS: atom_id res chain seq x y z
N MET A 1 -23.60 17.19 3.02
CA MET A 1 -22.15 17.33 2.74
C MET A 1 -21.42 16.29 3.57
N ALA A 2 -20.97 15.18 2.98
CA ALA A 2 -20.02 14.31 3.66
C ALA A 2 -18.71 15.09 3.76
N ALA A 3 -18.22 15.32 4.99
CA ALA A 3 -16.92 15.93 5.19
C ALA A 3 -15.88 15.07 4.47
N GLY A 4 -15.33 15.57 3.37
CA GLY A 4 -14.21 14.94 2.70
C GLY A 4 -13.05 14.92 3.67
N HIS A 5 -12.77 13.76 4.27
CA HIS A 5 -11.56 13.58 5.06
C HIS A 5 -10.38 13.67 4.10
N SER A 6 -9.83 14.87 3.92
CA SER A 6 -8.58 15.07 3.20
C SER A 6 -7.50 14.27 3.94
N VAL A 7 -7.12 13.15 3.35
CA VAL A 7 -6.01 12.33 3.85
C VAL A 7 -4.73 13.10 3.53
N ASP A 8 -3.96 13.48 4.55
CA ASP A 8 -2.62 13.99 4.36
C ASP A 8 -1.76 12.90 3.68
N PRO A 9 -1.27 13.14 2.44
CA PRO A 9 -0.50 12.14 1.69
C PRO A 9 0.79 11.72 2.41
N ALA A 10 1.43 12.64 3.14
CA ALA A 10 2.68 12.35 3.84
C ALA A 10 2.43 11.43 5.04
N ARG A 11 1.43 11.76 5.87
CA ARG A 11 0.99 10.89 6.97
C ARG A 11 0.52 9.53 6.47
N TRP A 12 -0.25 9.49 5.38
CA TRP A 12 -0.68 8.22 4.78
C TRP A 12 0.51 7.36 4.34
N ARG A 13 1.50 7.98 3.68
CA ARG A 13 2.70 7.28 3.22
C ARG A 13 3.49 6.69 4.38
N MET A 14 3.64 7.45 5.46
CA MET A 14 4.30 6.98 6.68
C MET A 14 3.57 5.78 7.31
N MET A 15 2.24 5.84 7.40
CA MET A 15 1.43 4.73 7.95
C MET A 15 1.54 3.47 7.07
N PHE A 16 1.52 3.66 5.75
CA PHE A 16 1.71 2.58 4.79
C PHE A 16 3.09 1.93 4.94
N ASP A 17 4.17 2.72 5.00
CA ASP A 17 5.52 2.19 5.14
C ASP A 17 5.71 1.49 6.52
N GLN A 18 5.06 1.96 7.59
CA GLN A 18 5.01 1.23 8.88
C GLN A 18 4.30 -0.12 8.75
N ALA A 19 3.18 -0.18 8.04
CA ALA A 19 2.48 -1.44 7.81
C ALA A 19 3.35 -2.42 7.01
N MET A 20 4.01 -1.94 5.95
CA MET A 20 4.96 -2.72 5.17
C MET A 20 6.15 -3.22 6.01
N ALA A 21 6.64 -2.42 6.96
CA ALA A 21 7.70 -2.82 7.88
C ALA A 21 7.25 -3.96 8.82
N ARG A 22 6.02 -3.90 9.34
CA ARG A 22 5.47 -4.97 10.21
C ARG A 22 5.38 -6.31 9.50
N ILE A 23 5.02 -6.32 8.22
CA ILE A 23 4.92 -7.55 7.43
C ILE A 23 6.24 -7.96 6.76
N ALA A 24 7.29 -7.11 6.83
CA ALA A 24 8.56 -7.37 6.16
C ALA A 24 9.18 -8.70 6.58
N VAL A 25 9.00 -9.10 7.84
CA VAL A 25 9.48 -10.37 8.40
C VAL A 25 8.91 -11.62 7.71
N ARG A 26 7.80 -11.47 6.97
CA ARG A 26 7.20 -12.57 6.19
C ARG A 26 7.90 -12.81 4.86
N PHE A 27 8.74 -11.88 4.42
CA PHE A 27 9.46 -11.98 3.16
C PHE A 27 10.93 -12.29 3.45
N GLY A 28 11.38 -13.49 3.08
CA GLY A 28 12.79 -13.87 3.18
C GLY A 28 13.70 -13.18 2.15
N ARG A 29 13.12 -12.45 1.19
CA ARG A 29 13.82 -11.78 0.09
C ARG A 29 13.24 -10.39 -0.18
N VAL A 30 14.06 -9.50 -0.76
CA VAL A 30 13.67 -8.11 -1.01
C VAL A 30 12.72 -7.97 -2.20
N GLU A 31 12.87 -8.80 -3.23
CA GLU A 31 12.10 -8.72 -4.47
C GLU A 31 10.61 -9.05 -4.24
N PRO A 32 10.25 -10.15 -3.55
CA PRO A 32 8.84 -10.42 -3.22
C PRO A 32 8.21 -9.33 -2.36
N ARG A 33 8.99 -8.73 -1.44
CA ARG A 33 8.53 -7.62 -0.61
C ARG A 33 8.24 -6.36 -1.45
N ALA A 34 9.11 -6.06 -2.41
CA ALA A 34 8.94 -4.93 -3.32
C ALA A 34 7.71 -5.13 -4.22
N SER A 35 7.49 -6.33 -4.75
CA SER A 35 6.31 -6.68 -5.54
C SER A 35 5.01 -6.54 -4.74
N ALA A 36 4.98 -7.05 -3.50
CA ALA A 36 3.82 -6.89 -2.62
C ALA A 36 3.51 -5.41 -2.32
N ARG A 37 4.55 -4.60 -2.09
CA ARG A 37 4.41 -3.15 -1.89
C ARG A 37 3.79 -2.46 -3.11
N ALA A 38 4.32 -2.75 -4.30
CA ALA A 38 3.83 -2.17 -5.55
C ALA A 38 2.37 -2.60 -5.82
N TYR A 39 2.05 -3.86 -5.58
CA TYR A 39 0.69 -4.38 -5.71
C TYR A 39 -0.30 -3.66 -4.78
N LEU A 40 0.02 -3.52 -3.49
CA LEU A 40 -0.84 -2.82 -2.53
C LEU A 40 -1.03 -1.34 -2.88
N LEU A 41 0.02 -0.67 -3.36
CA LEU A 41 -0.10 0.71 -3.85
C LEU A 41 -1.01 0.79 -5.07
N GLY A 42 -0.88 -0.15 -6.01
CA GLY A 42 -1.77 -0.25 -7.17
C GLY A 42 -3.23 -0.49 -6.75
N LEU A 43 -3.46 -1.39 -5.79
CA LEU A 43 -4.79 -1.73 -5.29
C LEU A 43 -5.50 -0.54 -4.61
N LEU A 44 -4.76 0.28 -3.88
CA LEU A 44 -5.27 1.47 -3.19
C LEU A 44 -5.33 2.71 -4.08
N SER A 45 -4.78 2.64 -5.30
CA SER A 45 -4.89 3.69 -6.28
C SER A 45 -6.27 3.71 -6.96
N GLN A 46 -6.51 4.74 -7.77
CA GLN A 46 -7.69 4.81 -8.64
C GLN A 46 -7.50 4.05 -9.96
N ALA A 47 -6.39 3.31 -10.13
CA ALA A 47 -6.14 2.53 -11.34
C ALA A 47 -7.20 1.42 -11.50
N GLU A 48 -7.53 1.11 -12.74
CA GLU A 48 -8.45 0.01 -13.06
C GLU A 48 -7.92 -1.30 -12.48
N ARG A 49 -8.75 -1.96 -11.67
CA ARG A 49 -8.42 -3.24 -11.06
C ARG A 49 -8.82 -4.36 -12.01
N LYS A 50 -7.83 -4.95 -12.68
CA LYS A 50 -7.97 -6.23 -13.39
C LYS A 50 -7.34 -7.34 -12.56
N ASN A 51 -7.90 -7.63 -11.39
CA ASN A 51 -7.46 -8.76 -10.59
C ASN A 51 -8.31 -9.99 -10.94
N CYS A 52 -7.69 -10.96 -11.61
CA CYS A 52 -8.23 -12.33 -11.77
C CYS A 52 -7.66 -13.25 -10.67
N TRP A 53 -7.32 -12.65 -9.52
CA TRP A 53 -7.05 -13.39 -8.29
C TRP A 53 -8.37 -13.85 -7.68
#